data_AF-A0A0S8K8T1-F1
#
_entry.id   AF-A0A0S8K8T1-F1
#
_cell.length_a   1.000
_cell.length_b   1.000
_cell.length_c   1.000
_cell.angle_alpha   90.00
_cell.angle_beta   90.00
_cell.angle_gamma   90.00
#
_symmetry.space_group_name_H-M   'P 1'
#
loop_
_entity.id
_entity.type
_entity.pdbx_description
1 polymer ?
#
loop_
_entity_poly.entity_id
_entity_poly.type
_entity_poly.pdbx_seq_one_letter_code
_entity_poly.pdbx_strand_id
1 'polypeptide(L)'
;MDSSLTWGEWQPATITATEGTTASVSISAPTNGATHLRFRVADRANNLAQSPVYSLPTPTPTFTSSPTPTATATPSPTATPGFGQIRGRVTLQGRSEHDGVTVSISEVITVTTSEDGSYMLGELFSGSYTVTVRMPAYLEAYREGVTVSVGTETTLPDVTLRGGDVNGDCSVNLFDLVMVASNFGGSPGDHRADINADGTVDIRDLVLAAVNYGKRCPSDW
;
A
#
# COMPACT_ATOMS: atom_id res chain seq x y z
N MET A 1 2.12 38.08 21.43
CA MET A 1 3.43 37.89 20.78
C MET A 1 4.42 37.63 21.90
N ASP A 2 4.81 36.39 22.12
CA ASP A 2 5.78 36.03 23.17
C ASP A 2 7.18 36.44 22.68
N SER A 3 7.77 37.41 23.37
CA SER A 3 8.97 38.16 22.97
C SER A 3 10.28 37.56 23.50
N SER A 4 10.31 36.24 23.74
CA SER A 4 11.44 35.57 24.39
C SER A 4 12.27 34.64 23.47
N LEU A 5 11.84 34.42 22.22
CA LEU A 5 12.52 33.51 21.28
C LEU A 5 13.57 34.24 20.43
N THR A 6 14.82 33.77 20.51
CA THR A 6 15.91 34.14 19.58
C THR A 6 15.98 33.13 18.44
N TRP A 7 16.17 33.62 17.21
CA TRP A 7 16.19 32.79 16.00
C TRP A 7 17.58 32.80 15.35
N GLY A 8 18.01 31.65 14.83
CA GLY A 8 19.16 31.57 13.94
C GLY A 8 18.83 32.04 12.52
N GLU A 9 19.85 32.06 11.65
CA GLU A 9 19.69 32.40 10.23
C GLU A 9 18.82 31.38 9.49
N TRP A 10 18.06 31.88 8.49
CA TRP A 10 17.26 31.02 7.61
C TRP A 10 18.17 30.10 6.79
N GLN A 11 17.87 28.79 6.82
CA GLN A 11 18.56 27.79 6.01
C GLN A 11 17.73 27.43 4.77
N PRO A 12 18.34 27.27 3.59
CA PRO A 12 17.63 26.83 2.39
C PRO A 12 17.26 25.35 2.49
N ALA A 13 16.09 24.99 1.95
CA ALA A 13 15.66 23.62 1.71
C ALA A 13 15.11 23.51 0.28
N THR A 14 15.42 22.43 -0.42
CA THR A 14 14.98 22.21 -1.80
C THR A 14 13.80 21.24 -1.82
N ILE A 15 12.73 21.63 -2.51
CA ILE A 15 11.58 20.77 -2.80
C ILE A 15 11.54 20.56 -4.31
N THR A 16 11.56 19.30 -4.76
CA THR A 16 11.37 18.94 -6.17
C THR A 16 9.98 18.34 -6.33
N ALA A 17 9.06 19.13 -6.89
CA ALA A 17 7.70 18.70 -7.22
C ALA A 17 7.31 19.21 -8.62
N THR A 18 6.40 18.49 -9.27
CA THR A 18 5.77 18.91 -10.53
C THR A 18 4.44 19.58 -10.20
N GLU A 19 3.96 20.48 -11.06
CA GLU A 19 2.65 21.10 -10.88
C GLU A 19 1.56 20.03 -10.74
N GLY A 20 0.72 20.14 -9.70
CA GLY A 20 -0.31 19.17 -9.37
C GLY A 20 0.14 17.96 -8.53
N THR A 21 1.42 17.87 -8.13
CA THR A 21 1.91 16.79 -7.26
C THR A 21 2.25 17.29 -5.85
N THR A 22 2.10 16.41 -4.85
CA THR A 22 2.54 16.66 -3.47
C THR A 22 3.90 16.00 -3.25
N ALA A 23 4.89 16.76 -2.75
CA ALA A 23 6.19 16.25 -2.34
C ALA A 23 6.46 16.61 -0.88
N SER A 24 7.08 15.70 -0.13
CA SER A 24 7.46 15.92 1.28
C SER A 24 8.95 16.24 1.39
N VAL A 25 9.32 17.16 2.30
CA VAL A 25 10.71 17.47 2.64
C VAL A 25 10.89 17.40 4.16
N SER A 26 11.92 16.70 4.60
CA SER A 26 12.29 16.67 6.01
C SER A 26 13.04 17.95 6.37
N ILE A 27 12.56 18.66 7.39
CA ILE A 27 13.23 19.83 7.97
C ILE A 27 13.81 19.46 9.34
N SER A 28 15.05 19.86 9.59
CA SER A 28 15.75 19.61 10.85
C SER A 28 16.28 20.91 11.45
N ALA A 29 16.53 20.90 12.76
CA ALA A 29 17.13 22.05 13.43
C ALA A 29 18.60 22.20 13.03
N PRO A 30 19.02 23.39 12.56
CA PRO A 30 20.37 23.58 12.04
C PRO A 30 21.45 23.70 13.13
N THR A 31 21.05 23.87 14.40
CA THR A 31 21.99 24.03 15.53
C THR A 31 21.60 23.15 16.72
N ASN A 32 22.62 22.64 17.41
CA ASN A 32 22.45 21.91 18.66
C ASN A 32 21.93 22.87 19.76
N GLY A 33 20.85 22.51 20.45
CA GLY A 33 20.19 23.35 21.45
C GLY A 33 19.01 24.20 20.94
N ALA A 34 18.61 24.08 19.69
CA ALA A 34 17.38 24.70 19.20
C ALA A 34 16.15 24.14 19.96
N THR A 35 15.28 25.04 20.44
CA THR A 35 14.06 24.67 21.17
C THR A 35 12.79 24.83 20.34
N HIS A 36 12.88 25.52 19.20
CA HIS A 36 11.74 25.82 18.33
C HIS A 36 12.15 25.82 16.85
N LEU A 37 11.22 25.49 15.96
CA LEU A 37 11.36 25.56 14.51
C LEU A 37 10.21 26.34 13.87
N ARG A 38 10.51 26.98 12.75
CA ARG A 38 9.55 27.57 11.82
C ARG A 38 10.10 27.45 10.40
N PHE A 39 9.22 27.39 9.41
CA PHE A 39 9.59 27.40 8.00
C PHE A 39 8.83 28.49 7.25
N ARG A 40 9.36 28.88 6.08
CA ARG A 40 8.68 29.75 5.13
C ARG A 40 8.78 29.18 3.74
N VAL A 41 7.74 29.38 2.95
CA VAL A 41 7.68 28.95 1.54
C VAL A 41 7.38 30.18 0.69
N ALA A 42 8.14 30.35 -0.40
CA ALA A 42 7.85 31.35 -1.42
C ALA A 42 7.16 30.68 -2.60
N ASP A 43 6.12 31.29 -3.15
CA ASP A 43 5.60 30.88 -4.46
C ASP A 43 6.47 31.45 -5.62
N ARG A 44 6.13 31.10 -6.87
CA ARG A 44 6.84 31.59 -8.07
C ARG A 44 6.76 33.11 -8.27
N ALA A 45 5.83 33.78 -7.58
CA ALA A 45 5.68 35.24 -7.57
C ALA A 45 6.38 35.89 -6.37
N ASN A 46 7.19 35.13 -5.61
CA ASN A 46 7.88 35.53 -4.39
C ASN A 46 6.95 35.93 -3.22
N ASN A 47 5.71 35.48 -3.20
CA ASN A 47 4.85 35.65 -2.03
C ASN A 47 5.27 34.67 -0.94
N LEU A 48 5.57 35.18 0.25
CA LEU A 48 6.05 34.39 1.38
C LEU A 48 4.91 33.97 2.30
N ALA A 49 4.76 32.66 2.50
CA ALA A 49 3.95 32.09 3.58
C ALA A 49 4.87 31.59 4.71
N GLN A 50 4.48 31.80 5.97
CA GLN A 50 5.22 31.31 7.14
C GLN A 50 4.39 30.30 7.91
N SER A 51 5.05 29.27 8.44
CA SER A 51 4.42 28.32 9.34
C SER A 51 4.18 28.92 10.73
N PRO A 52 3.32 28.28 11.55
CA PRO A 52 3.39 28.43 13.00
C PRO A 52 4.77 28.06 13.56
N VAL A 53 5.02 28.45 14.81
CA VAL A 53 6.21 28.01 15.56
C VAL A 53 5.93 26.65 16.19
N TYR A 54 6.80 25.68 15.91
CA TYR A 54 6.75 24.34 16.50
C TYR A 54 7.81 24.22 17.58
N SER A 55 7.44 23.75 18.78
CA SER A 55 8.42 23.44 19.84
C SER A 55 9.12 22.11 19.55
N LEU A 56 10.44 22.10 19.76
CA LEU A 56 11.25 20.91 19.74
C LEU A 56 11.25 20.26 21.14
N PRO A 57 11.33 18.92 21.22
CA PRO A 57 11.39 18.24 22.50
C PRO A 57 12.61 18.73 23.29
N THR A 58 12.38 19.28 24.49
CA THR A 58 13.44 19.71 25.39
C THR A 58 13.95 18.50 26.18
N PRO A 59 15.26 18.19 26.18
CA PRO A 59 15.78 17.19 27.10
C PRO A 59 15.56 17.68 28.53
N THR A 60 14.80 16.93 29.33
CA THR A 60 14.46 17.30 30.71
C THR A 60 15.71 17.22 31.61
N PRO A 61 16.13 18.30 32.29
CA PRO A 61 17.28 18.25 33.20
C PRO A 61 16.93 17.47 34.48
N THR A 62 17.77 16.52 34.86
CA THR A 62 17.64 15.73 36.09
C THR A 62 18.56 16.32 37.16
N PHE A 63 18.04 16.70 38.34
CA PHE A 63 18.89 17.10 39.48
C PHE A 63 19.49 15.87 40.16
N THR A 64 20.82 15.81 40.28
CA THR A 64 21.56 14.71 40.94
C THR A 64 22.01 15.11 42.35
N SER A 65 21.52 14.38 43.36
CA SER A 65 22.18 14.24 44.66
C SER A 65 23.49 13.43 44.51
N SER A 66 24.54 13.84 45.23
CA SER A 66 25.92 13.29 45.28
C SER A 66 26.00 11.76 45.50
N PRO A 67 27.09 11.05 45.08
CA PRO A 67 26.97 9.88 44.24
C PRO A 67 26.89 8.55 45.01
N THR A 68 25.74 7.89 44.89
CA THR A 68 25.68 6.42 44.78
C THR A 68 25.69 6.14 43.27
N PRO A 69 26.43 5.15 42.72
CA PRO A 69 26.43 4.88 41.29
C PRO A 69 25.01 4.56 40.83
N THR A 70 24.34 5.59 40.34
CA THR A 70 22.95 5.58 39.95
C THR A 70 22.98 5.43 38.44
N ALA A 71 22.49 4.29 37.95
CA ALA A 71 22.48 3.97 36.55
C ALA A 71 21.92 5.16 35.75
N THR A 72 22.74 5.68 34.83
CA THR A 72 22.34 6.69 33.86
C THR A 72 21.05 6.23 33.19
N ALA A 73 19.93 6.93 33.41
CA ALA A 73 18.70 6.68 32.67
C ALA A 73 18.99 6.97 31.19
N THR A 74 19.14 5.90 30.42
CA THR A 74 19.31 5.92 28.98
C THR A 74 18.18 6.74 28.36
N PRO A 75 18.42 7.62 27.37
CA PRO A 75 17.33 8.29 26.67
C PRO A 75 16.31 7.23 26.24
N SER A 76 15.06 7.38 26.66
CA SER A 76 13.98 6.54 26.15
C SER A 76 13.97 6.74 24.64
N PRO A 77 14.11 5.68 23.82
CA PRO A 77 14.13 5.84 22.38
C PRO A 77 12.87 6.57 21.95
N THR A 78 13.01 7.62 21.13
CA THR A 78 11.90 8.12 20.33
C THR A 78 11.36 6.90 19.58
N ALA A 79 10.09 6.52 19.79
CA ALA A 79 9.52 5.39 19.09
C ALA A 79 9.67 5.65 17.57
N THR A 80 10.56 4.89 16.93
CA THR A 80 10.66 4.86 15.48
C THR A 80 9.27 4.59 14.94
N PRO A 81 8.75 5.35 13.94
CA PRO A 81 7.52 4.98 13.24
C PRO A 81 7.68 3.54 12.79
N GLY A 82 6.97 2.64 13.47
CA GLY A 82 7.12 1.23 13.20
C GLY A 82 6.08 0.82 12.19
N PHE A 83 6.46 -0.13 11.35
CA PHE A 83 5.60 -0.67 10.32
C PHE A 83 5.07 -2.03 10.75
N GLY A 84 3.87 -2.36 10.31
CA GLY A 84 3.35 -3.72 10.28
C GLY A 84 3.37 -4.28 8.88
N GLN A 85 2.88 -5.50 8.75
CA GLN A 85 2.81 -6.23 7.49
C GLN A 85 1.47 -6.95 7.35
N ILE A 86 1.02 -7.15 6.12
CA ILE A 86 -0.09 -8.05 5.78
C ILE A 86 0.47 -9.14 4.88
N ARG A 87 0.18 -10.41 5.18
CA ARG A 87 0.44 -11.52 4.28
C ARG A 87 -0.81 -12.35 4.03
N GLY A 88 -0.79 -13.11 2.95
CA GLY A 88 -1.83 -14.07 2.64
C GLY A 88 -1.47 -14.89 1.43
N ARG A 89 -2.46 -15.64 0.93
CA ARG A 89 -2.34 -16.47 -0.25
C ARG A 89 -3.57 -16.33 -1.13
N VAL A 90 -3.35 -16.25 -2.43
CA VAL A 90 -4.41 -16.22 -3.44
C VAL A 90 -4.26 -17.44 -4.34
N THR A 91 -5.38 -18.10 -4.66
CA THR A 91 -5.39 -19.15 -5.69
C THR A 91 -6.28 -18.72 -6.85
N LEU A 92 -5.89 -19.09 -8.07
CA LEU A 92 -6.67 -18.86 -9.28
C LEU A 92 -7.40 -20.15 -9.64
N GLN A 93 -8.73 -20.12 -9.68
CA GLN A 93 -9.52 -21.30 -10.08
C GLN A 93 -9.11 -21.76 -11.48
N GLY A 94 -8.77 -23.04 -11.62
CA GLY A 94 -8.43 -23.62 -12.91
C GLY A 94 -6.94 -23.49 -13.29
N ARG A 95 -6.11 -22.83 -12.49
CA ARG A 95 -4.65 -22.78 -12.69
C ARG A 95 -3.90 -23.64 -11.68
N SER A 96 -2.72 -24.11 -12.07
CA SER A 96 -1.72 -24.69 -11.17
C SER A 96 -0.75 -23.65 -10.61
N GLU A 97 -0.47 -22.60 -11.39
CA GLU A 97 0.35 -21.46 -11.03
C GLU A 97 -0.55 -20.30 -10.59
N HIS A 98 -0.15 -19.61 -9.52
CA HIS A 98 -0.94 -18.58 -8.86
C HIS A 98 -0.17 -17.25 -8.72
N ASP A 99 0.90 -17.06 -9.48
CA ASP A 99 1.64 -15.80 -9.59
C ASP A 99 0.89 -14.76 -10.42
N GLY A 100 1.40 -13.53 -10.38
CA GLY A 100 0.91 -12.43 -11.22
C GLY A 100 -0.40 -11.80 -10.75
N VAL A 101 -1.00 -12.30 -9.67
CA VAL A 101 -2.18 -11.68 -9.06
C VAL A 101 -1.77 -10.38 -8.40
N THR A 102 -2.47 -9.30 -8.74
CA THR A 102 -2.24 -7.98 -8.17
C THR A 102 -2.95 -7.87 -6.82
N VAL A 103 -2.19 -7.69 -5.75
CA VAL A 103 -2.71 -7.42 -4.41
C VAL A 103 -2.39 -5.98 -4.04
N SER A 104 -3.40 -5.21 -3.66
CA SER A 104 -3.25 -3.80 -3.36
C SER A 104 -4.01 -3.37 -2.10
N ILE A 105 -3.55 -2.30 -1.48
CA ILE A 105 -4.27 -1.60 -0.41
C ILE A 105 -4.41 -0.12 -0.76
N SER A 106 -5.63 0.38 -0.62
CA SER A 106 -5.99 1.76 -0.95
C SER A 106 -5.53 2.22 -2.35
N GLU A 107 -5.32 1.27 -3.29
CA GLU A 107 -4.78 1.47 -4.65
C GLU A 107 -3.38 2.13 -4.73
N VAL A 108 -2.66 2.25 -3.60
CA VAL A 108 -1.35 2.93 -3.54
C VAL A 108 -0.21 1.94 -3.40
N ILE A 109 -0.33 0.97 -2.48
CA ILE A 109 0.68 -0.07 -2.30
C ILE A 109 0.20 -1.31 -3.04
N THR A 110 1.02 -1.80 -3.96
CA THR A 110 0.70 -2.92 -4.83
C THR A 110 1.85 -3.92 -4.86
N VAL A 111 1.54 -5.20 -4.74
CA VAL A 111 2.47 -6.32 -4.91
C VAL A 111 1.84 -7.37 -5.83
N THR A 112 2.67 -8.23 -6.41
CA THR A 112 2.24 -9.40 -7.17
C THR A 112 2.50 -10.67 -6.38
N THR A 113 1.60 -11.65 -6.49
CA THR A 113 1.81 -12.98 -5.86
C THR A 113 2.98 -13.73 -6.48
N SER A 114 3.61 -14.59 -5.66
CA SER A 114 4.55 -15.62 -6.09
C SER A 114 3.82 -16.79 -6.76
N GLU A 115 4.56 -17.74 -7.35
CA GLU A 115 4.02 -18.94 -8.05
C GLU A 115 3.03 -19.75 -7.20
N ASP A 116 3.29 -19.86 -5.89
CA ASP A 116 2.42 -20.57 -4.96
C ASP A 116 1.19 -19.77 -4.52
N GLY A 117 1.07 -18.51 -4.95
CA GLY A 117 -0.01 -17.58 -4.61
C GLY A 117 0.27 -16.70 -3.41
N SER A 118 1.44 -16.84 -2.76
CA SER A 118 1.78 -16.06 -1.57
C SER A 118 2.06 -14.59 -1.90
N TYR A 119 1.67 -13.68 -1.00
CA TYR A 119 2.01 -12.27 -1.07
C TYR A 119 2.30 -11.68 0.31
N MET A 120 3.05 -10.59 0.33
CA MET A 120 3.35 -9.83 1.54
C MET A 120 3.40 -8.33 1.23
N LEU A 121 2.53 -7.57 1.89
CA LEU A 121 2.51 -6.11 1.90
C LEU A 121 3.28 -5.64 3.14
N GLY A 122 4.45 -5.05 2.92
CA GLY A 122 5.31 -4.51 3.98
C GLY A 122 5.14 -3.01 4.18
N GLU A 123 5.84 -2.48 5.19
CA GLU A 123 5.97 -1.04 5.43
C GLU A 123 4.63 -0.31 5.67
N LEU A 124 3.69 -1.01 6.32
CA LEU A 124 2.35 -0.48 6.56
C LEU A 124 2.28 0.25 7.89
N PHE A 125 1.72 1.46 7.88
CA PHE A 125 1.38 2.13 9.13
C PHE A 125 0.29 1.36 9.89
N SER A 126 0.22 1.55 11.19
CA SER A 126 -0.90 1.01 11.95
C SER A 126 -2.21 1.67 11.51
N GLY A 127 -3.22 0.86 11.22
CA GLY A 127 -4.48 1.35 10.67
C GLY A 127 -5.39 0.22 10.21
N SER A 128 -6.55 0.58 9.66
CA SER A 128 -7.46 -0.36 9.01
C SER A 128 -7.38 -0.16 7.50
N TYR A 129 -7.21 -1.25 6.77
CA TYR A 129 -7.08 -1.26 5.32
C TYR A 129 -8.19 -2.07 4.66
N THR A 130 -8.47 -1.74 3.40
CA THR A 130 -9.17 -2.61 2.46
C THR A 130 -8.14 -3.22 1.53
N VAL A 131 -8.06 -4.55 1.53
CA VAL A 131 -7.18 -5.31 0.63
C VAL A 131 -7.97 -5.71 -0.60
N THR A 132 -7.43 -5.40 -1.76
CA THR A 132 -8.02 -5.66 -3.08
C THR A 132 -7.14 -6.64 -3.84
N VAL A 133 -7.74 -7.70 -4.37
CA VAL A 133 -7.05 -8.76 -5.12
C VAL A 133 -7.64 -8.83 -6.52
N ARG A 134 -6.80 -8.64 -7.55
CA ARG A 134 -7.19 -8.53 -8.96
C ARG A 134 -6.35 -9.42 -9.86
N MET A 135 -7.00 -10.08 -10.81
CA MET A 135 -6.36 -10.82 -11.89
C MET A 135 -7.21 -10.68 -13.16
N PRO A 136 -6.65 -10.31 -14.33
CA PRO A 136 -7.41 -10.25 -15.57
C PRO A 136 -8.10 -11.59 -15.88
N ALA A 137 -9.33 -11.55 -16.38
CA ALA A 137 -10.21 -12.70 -16.60
C ALA A 137 -10.79 -13.36 -15.33
N TYR A 138 -10.59 -12.78 -14.14
CA TYR A 138 -11.11 -13.28 -12.86
C TYR A 138 -11.94 -12.22 -12.15
N LEU A 139 -12.94 -12.66 -11.39
CA LEU A 139 -13.70 -11.80 -10.49
C LEU A 139 -12.82 -11.35 -9.31
N GLU A 140 -12.67 -10.04 -9.17
CA GLU A 140 -11.93 -9.40 -8.08
C GLU A 140 -12.52 -9.70 -6.70
N ALA A 141 -11.69 -9.73 -5.67
CA ALA A 141 -12.11 -9.87 -4.27
C ALA A 141 -11.61 -8.68 -3.42
N TYR A 142 -12.40 -8.30 -2.42
CA TYR A 142 -12.02 -7.26 -1.45
C TYR A 142 -12.19 -7.79 -0.02
N ARG A 143 -11.29 -7.36 0.88
CA ARG A 143 -11.43 -7.57 2.32
C ARG A 143 -11.24 -6.26 3.07
N GLU A 144 -12.33 -5.76 3.62
CA GLU A 144 -12.35 -4.58 4.45
C GLU A 144 -11.98 -4.91 5.90
N GLY A 145 -11.61 -3.87 6.67
CA GLY A 145 -11.39 -4.01 8.11
C GLY A 145 -10.11 -4.76 8.48
N VAL A 146 -9.12 -4.85 7.58
CA VAL A 146 -7.84 -5.48 7.88
C VAL A 146 -7.00 -4.55 8.76
N THR A 147 -6.92 -4.88 10.05
CA THR A 147 -6.19 -4.08 11.04
C THR A 147 -4.71 -4.44 11.07
N VAL A 148 -3.85 -3.45 10.88
CA VAL A 148 -2.39 -3.58 11.01
C VAL A 148 -1.93 -2.88 12.28
N SER A 149 -1.04 -3.54 13.02
CA SER A 149 -0.37 -2.97 14.18
C SER A 149 1.15 -2.91 13.97
N VAL A 150 1.79 -1.95 14.61
CA VAL A 150 3.24 -1.74 14.54
C VAL A 150 3.99 -3.00 14.98
N GLY A 151 4.98 -3.45 14.19
CA GLY A 151 5.82 -4.60 14.51
C GLY A 151 5.11 -5.94 14.44
N THR A 152 3.88 -5.97 13.92
CA THR A 152 3.08 -7.19 13.78
C THR A 152 2.88 -7.55 12.31
N GLU A 153 2.68 -8.84 12.10
CA GLU A 153 2.31 -9.41 10.82
C GLU A 153 0.87 -9.92 10.90
N THR A 154 0.01 -9.40 10.04
CA THR A 154 -1.40 -9.77 9.94
C THR A 154 -1.55 -10.80 8.84
N THR A 155 -1.99 -12.02 9.19
CA THR A 155 -2.26 -13.08 8.21
C THR A 155 -3.73 -13.07 7.82
N LEU A 156 -4.02 -12.97 6.52
CA LEU A 156 -5.37 -13.13 5.98
C LEU A 156 -5.64 -14.61 5.62
N PRO A 157 -6.89 -15.09 5.67
CA PRO A 157 -7.22 -16.39 5.14
C PRO A 157 -7.03 -16.39 3.62
N ASP A 158 -6.71 -17.57 3.09
CA ASP A 158 -6.59 -17.80 1.66
C ASP A 158 -7.87 -17.39 0.92
N VAL A 159 -7.71 -16.79 -0.25
CA VAL A 159 -8.82 -16.42 -1.13
C VAL A 159 -8.66 -17.08 -2.50
N THR A 160 -9.76 -17.57 -3.07
CA THR A 160 -9.77 -18.13 -4.43
C THR A 160 -10.52 -17.18 -5.36
N LEU A 161 -9.83 -16.64 -6.37
CA LEU A 161 -10.52 -15.89 -7.42
C LEU A 161 -11.18 -16.84 -8.42
N ARG A 162 -12.41 -16.52 -8.78
CA ARG A 162 -13.22 -17.28 -9.76
C ARG A 162 -12.97 -16.73 -11.17
N GLY A 163 -12.57 -17.59 -12.10
CA GLY A 163 -12.33 -17.22 -13.50
C GLY A 163 -13.62 -17.01 -14.29
N GLY A 164 -13.57 -16.20 -15.35
CA GLY A 164 -14.67 -16.03 -16.29
C GLY A 164 -15.08 -14.58 -16.61
N ASP A 165 -14.51 -13.57 -15.96
CA ASP A 165 -14.77 -12.15 -16.25
C ASP A 165 -13.77 -11.63 -17.30
N VAL A 166 -13.90 -12.15 -18.52
CA VAL A 166 -12.92 -11.98 -19.60
C VAL A 166 -12.90 -10.54 -20.09
N ASN A 167 -14.05 -9.87 -20.11
CA ASN A 167 -14.14 -8.48 -20.56
C ASN A 167 -13.77 -7.47 -19.45
N GLY A 168 -13.73 -7.89 -18.17
CA GLY A 168 -13.37 -7.07 -17.02
C GLY A 168 -14.50 -6.14 -16.55
N ASP A 169 -15.76 -6.53 -16.75
CA ASP A 169 -16.95 -5.75 -16.36
C ASP A 169 -17.52 -6.13 -14.99
N CYS A 170 -16.80 -6.97 -14.24
CA CYS A 170 -17.18 -7.50 -12.93
C CYS A 170 -18.43 -8.41 -12.96
N SER A 171 -18.78 -8.99 -14.12
CA SER A 171 -19.91 -9.91 -14.26
C SER A 171 -19.64 -11.03 -15.26
N VAL A 172 -19.56 -12.27 -14.79
CA VAL A 172 -19.45 -13.43 -15.70
C VAL A 172 -20.79 -13.67 -16.40
N ASN A 173 -20.86 -13.39 -17.70
CA ASN A 173 -22.09 -13.45 -18.47
C ASN A 173 -21.87 -13.89 -19.93
N LEU A 174 -22.90 -13.80 -20.77
CA LEU A 174 -22.84 -14.24 -22.17
C LEU A 174 -21.70 -13.57 -22.96
N PHE A 175 -21.40 -12.30 -22.68
CA PHE A 175 -20.34 -11.58 -23.37
C PHE A 175 -18.96 -12.19 -23.11
N ASP A 176 -18.69 -12.66 -21.89
CA ASP A 176 -17.44 -13.36 -21.56
C ASP A 176 -17.34 -14.72 -22.28
N LEU A 177 -18.44 -15.48 -22.26
CA LEU A 177 -18.48 -16.79 -22.93
C LEU A 177 -18.25 -16.63 -24.44
N VAL A 178 -18.82 -15.60 -25.06
CA VAL A 178 -18.59 -15.28 -26.48
C VAL A 178 -17.14 -14.87 -26.72
N MET A 179 -16.50 -14.13 -25.81
CA MET A 179 -15.08 -13.78 -25.93
C MET A 179 -14.19 -15.03 -25.91
N VAL A 180 -14.42 -15.98 -25.01
CA VAL A 180 -13.71 -17.28 -25.02
C VAL A 180 -13.97 -18.02 -26.33
N ALA A 181 -15.25 -18.21 -26.70
CA ALA A 181 -15.63 -18.97 -27.88
C ALA A 181 -15.11 -18.39 -29.21
N SER A 182 -14.97 -17.06 -29.30
CA SER A 182 -14.42 -16.39 -30.50
C SER A 182 -12.90 -16.57 -30.66
N ASN A 183 -12.20 -16.98 -29.62
CA ASN A 183 -10.75 -17.28 -29.66
C ASN A 183 -10.46 -18.80 -29.68
N PHE A 184 -11.49 -19.64 -29.74
CA PHE A 184 -11.39 -21.10 -29.57
C PHE A 184 -10.48 -21.77 -30.62
N GLY A 185 -9.63 -22.70 -30.18
CA GLY A 185 -8.81 -23.55 -31.03
C GLY A 185 -7.57 -22.86 -31.64
N GLY A 186 -7.24 -21.65 -31.18
CA GLY A 186 -6.05 -20.90 -31.61
C GLY A 186 -5.14 -20.52 -30.44
N SER A 187 -3.96 -19.99 -30.79
CA SER A 187 -3.17 -19.19 -29.84
C SER A 187 -3.94 -17.90 -29.53
N PRO A 188 -4.00 -17.48 -28.26
CA PRO A 188 -4.84 -16.35 -27.86
C PRO A 188 -4.44 -15.08 -28.60
N GLY A 189 -5.34 -14.55 -29.44
CA GLY A 189 -5.23 -13.16 -29.91
C GLY A 189 -5.48 -12.19 -28.75
N ASP A 190 -6.37 -12.57 -27.82
CA ASP A 190 -6.54 -11.97 -26.51
C ASP A 190 -6.18 -13.01 -25.42
N HIS A 191 -5.09 -12.76 -24.68
CA HIS A 191 -4.63 -13.65 -23.60
C HIS A 191 -5.65 -13.83 -22.46
N ARG A 192 -6.68 -12.98 -22.35
CA ARG A 192 -7.74 -13.14 -21.35
C ARG A 192 -8.71 -14.26 -21.67
N ALA A 193 -8.78 -14.71 -22.93
CA ALA A 193 -9.62 -15.83 -23.33
C ALA A 193 -9.02 -17.19 -22.90
N ASP A 194 -7.70 -17.23 -22.69
CA ASP A 194 -6.97 -18.34 -22.08
C ASP A 194 -6.97 -18.14 -20.55
N ILE A 195 -8.10 -18.43 -19.93
CA ILE A 195 -8.38 -18.11 -18.52
C ILE A 195 -7.50 -18.99 -17.62
N ASN A 196 -7.28 -20.25 -17.99
CA ASN A 196 -6.45 -21.17 -17.23
C ASN A 196 -4.94 -20.99 -17.49
N ALA A 197 -4.56 -20.18 -18.49
CA ALA A 197 -3.18 -19.89 -18.89
C ALA A 197 -2.37 -21.14 -19.30
N ASP A 198 -3.02 -22.13 -19.90
CA ASP A 198 -2.34 -23.33 -20.40
C ASP A 198 -1.77 -23.15 -21.83
N GLY A 199 -1.96 -21.96 -22.42
CA GLY A 199 -1.43 -21.56 -23.71
C GLY A 199 -2.39 -21.84 -24.88
N THR A 200 -3.55 -22.47 -24.64
CA THR A 200 -4.53 -22.79 -25.67
C THR A 200 -5.93 -22.41 -25.22
N VAL A 201 -6.65 -21.61 -26.02
CA VAL A 201 -8.07 -21.34 -25.73
C VAL A 201 -8.92 -22.54 -26.16
N ASP A 202 -9.46 -23.29 -25.20
CA ASP A 202 -10.25 -24.49 -25.48
C ASP A 202 -11.50 -24.66 -24.59
N ILE A 203 -12.03 -25.89 -24.53
CA ILE A 203 -13.26 -26.19 -23.77
C ILE A 203 -13.06 -25.98 -22.26
N ARG A 204 -11.83 -26.04 -21.75
CA ARG A 204 -11.50 -25.85 -20.34
C ARG A 204 -11.71 -24.41 -19.91
N ASP A 205 -11.32 -23.44 -20.74
CA ASP A 205 -11.60 -22.02 -20.50
C ASP A 205 -13.10 -21.74 -20.52
N LEU A 206 -13.78 -22.30 -21.52
CA LEU A 206 -15.22 -22.10 -21.66
C LEU A 206 -15.99 -22.70 -20.47
N VAL A 207 -15.59 -23.89 -20.00
CA VAL A 207 -16.17 -24.51 -18.81
C VAL A 207 -15.85 -23.70 -17.55
N LEU A 208 -14.64 -23.14 -17.44
CA LEU A 208 -14.24 -22.29 -16.31
C LEU A 208 -15.07 -21.00 -16.22
N ALA A 209 -15.38 -20.37 -17.35
CA ALA A 209 -16.32 -19.25 -17.37
C ALA A 209 -17.76 -19.71 -17.09
N ALA A 210 -18.21 -20.80 -17.72
CA ALA A 210 -19.59 -21.28 -17.59
C ALA A 210 -19.96 -21.71 -16.16
N VAL A 211 -19.04 -22.34 -15.40
CA VAL A 211 -19.31 -22.73 -14.01
C VAL A 211 -19.51 -21.52 -13.08
N ASN A 212 -19.00 -20.36 -13.48
CA ASN A 212 -19.15 -19.10 -12.75
C ASN A 212 -20.21 -18.17 -13.36
N TYR A 213 -21.01 -18.63 -14.31
CA TYR A 213 -22.02 -17.80 -14.98
C TYR A 213 -22.99 -17.15 -13.98
N GLY A 214 -23.19 -15.84 -14.13
CA GLY A 214 -24.03 -15.01 -13.27
C GLY A 214 -23.36 -14.55 -11.96
N LYS A 215 -22.10 -14.92 -11.70
CA LYS A 215 -21.31 -14.38 -10.58
C LYS A 215 -20.78 -12.98 -10.89
N ARG A 216 -20.52 -12.20 -9.85
CA ARG A 216 -20.09 -10.80 -9.93
C ARG A 216 -19.06 -10.47 -8.85
N CYS A 217 -18.35 -9.36 -9.04
CA CYS A 217 -17.50 -8.79 -8.01
C CYS A 217 -18.33 -8.09 -6.91
N PRO A 218 -17.80 -8.02 -5.67
CA PRO A 218 -16.66 -8.80 -5.21
C PRO A 218 -16.96 -10.29 -5.10
N SER A 219 -15.96 -11.10 -5.44
CA SER A 219 -15.92 -12.49 -5.03
C SER A 219 -15.85 -12.59 -3.50
N ASP A 220 -16.40 -13.70 -2.98
CA ASP A 220 -16.25 -14.07 -1.58
C ASP A 220 -14.76 -14.17 -1.22
N TRP A 221 -14.40 -13.70 -0.02
CA TRP A 221 -13.09 -13.88 0.59
C TRP A 221 -13.12 -15.07 1.54
#